data_AF-A0AA40CNT8-F1
#
_entry.id   AF-A0AA40CNT8-F1
#
_cell.length_a   1.000
_cell.length_b   1.000
_cell.length_c   1.000
_cell.angle_alpha   90.00
_cell.angle_beta   90.00
_cell.angle_gamma   90.00
#
_symmetry.space_group_name_H-M   'P 1'
#
loop_
_entity.id
_entity.type
_entity.pdbx_description
1 polymer ?
#
loop_
_entity_poly.entity_id
_entity_poly.type
_entity_poly.pdbx_seq_one_letter_code
_entity_poly.pdbx_strand_id
1 'polypeptide(L)'
;MAFIRPFKPKDTEDCKFICRATLPPSLSSSPAATAMAPYLWTLQFTHLFPEHCFVLDDGTGHVVGYVIGVPDAFAFAEAYPRYVSEVLQSEQGLRDVPVPKQLDVLEEWNIPAPDGSEGKVVNVEAMAQNAYNIKWLVLDGVEGKAELVKAYRAMLHIDILEPYQGRGWGKQMIGVFVESVRKAKEEGRYDVGKGIQLGVAGENTKVVAFYEKLGFRVYPGGEKEGNVWMVRDI
;
A
#
# COMPACT_ATOMS: atom_id res chain seq x y z
N MET A 1 -5.14 7.80 25.90
CA MET A 1 -5.83 6.60 25.38
C MET A 1 -5.73 6.67 23.87
N ALA A 2 -5.52 5.53 23.21
CA ALA A 2 -5.39 5.52 21.76
C ALA A 2 -6.69 5.96 21.06
N PHE A 3 -6.57 6.65 19.93
CA PHE A 3 -7.70 7.15 19.15
C PHE A 3 -7.33 7.31 17.67
N ILE A 4 -8.33 7.24 16.79
CA ILE A 4 -8.16 7.43 15.34
C ILE A 4 -8.32 8.92 15.01
N ARG A 5 -7.44 9.44 14.16
CA ARG A 5 -7.51 10.82 13.65
C ARG A 5 -7.04 10.91 12.20
N PRO A 6 -7.37 11.97 11.45
CA PRO A 6 -6.78 12.23 10.15
C PRO A 6 -5.25 12.28 10.23
N PHE A 7 -4.60 11.79 9.17
CA PHE A 7 -3.16 11.93 8.97
C PHE A 7 -2.78 13.41 8.88
N LYS A 8 -1.59 13.74 9.38
CA LYS A 8 -0.95 15.05 9.21
C LYS A 8 0.46 14.84 8.68
N PRO A 9 1.03 15.77 7.88
CA PRO A 9 2.39 15.62 7.33
C PRO A 9 3.48 15.32 8.38
N LYS A 10 3.31 15.78 9.62
CA LYS A 10 4.23 15.47 10.73
C LYS A 10 4.27 13.98 11.12
N ASP A 11 3.26 13.20 10.75
CA ASP A 11 3.15 11.76 11.06
C ASP A 11 3.91 10.88 10.05
N THR A 12 4.53 11.48 9.04
CA THR A 12 5.17 10.77 7.91
C THR A 12 6.23 9.77 8.38
N GLU A 13 7.11 10.16 9.31
CA GLU A 13 8.18 9.27 9.78
C GLU A 13 7.63 8.11 10.63
N ASP A 14 6.60 8.33 11.45
CA ASP A 14 5.93 7.26 12.18
C ASP A 14 5.26 6.27 11.20
N CYS A 15 4.62 6.75 10.14
CA CYS A 15 4.03 5.88 9.11
C CYS A 15 5.08 5.06 8.35
N LYS A 16 6.21 5.68 7.98
CA LYS A 16 7.35 4.96 7.38
C LYS A 16 7.90 3.90 8.32
N PHE A 17 8.00 4.20 9.62
CA PHE A 17 8.44 3.25 10.62
C PHE A 17 7.48 2.06 10.73
N ILE A 18 6.16 2.32 10.82
CA ILE A 18 5.14 1.26 10.90
C ILE A 18 5.19 0.36 9.67
N CYS A 19 5.27 0.94 8.47
CA CYS A 19 5.39 0.18 7.22
C CYS A 19 6.56 -0.80 7.29
N ARG A 20 7.75 -0.32 7.67
CA ARG A 20 8.95 -1.17 7.81
C ARG A 20 8.79 -2.25 8.88
N ALA A 21 8.22 -1.89 10.03
CA ALA A 21 8.03 -2.79 11.16
C ALA A 21 7.02 -3.91 10.90
N THR A 22 6.20 -3.77 9.85
CA THR A 22 5.13 -4.71 9.48
C THR A 22 5.41 -5.46 8.17
N LEU A 23 6.61 -5.29 7.59
CA LEU A 23 7.00 -5.98 6.38
C LEU A 23 7.06 -7.51 6.55
N PRO A 24 6.64 -8.28 5.53
CA PRO A 24 6.85 -9.72 5.52
C PRO A 24 8.36 -10.06 5.50
N PRO A 25 8.75 -11.27 5.96
CA PRO A 25 10.14 -11.72 5.98
C PRO A 25 10.87 -11.60 4.64
N SER A 26 10.17 -11.84 3.52
CA SER A 26 10.72 -11.71 2.16
C SER A 26 11.21 -10.29 1.83
N LEU A 27 10.69 -9.26 2.48
CA LEU A 27 11.09 -7.87 2.29
C LEU A 27 11.98 -7.36 3.43
N SER A 28 11.67 -7.70 4.68
CA SER A 28 12.40 -7.20 5.85
C SER A 28 13.83 -7.75 5.97
N SER A 29 14.14 -8.86 5.29
CA SER A 29 15.48 -9.42 5.18
C SER A 29 16.44 -8.62 4.28
N SER A 30 15.91 -7.73 3.43
CA SER A 30 16.71 -6.86 2.54
C SER A 30 16.71 -5.42 3.06
N PRO A 31 17.88 -4.86 3.43
CA PRO A 31 17.98 -3.46 3.86
C PRO A 31 17.48 -2.48 2.78
N ALA A 32 17.78 -2.76 1.51
CA ALA A 32 17.32 -1.94 0.39
C ALA A 32 15.79 -2.02 0.24
N ALA A 33 15.20 -3.22 0.27
CA ALA A 33 13.74 -3.37 0.19
C ALA A 33 13.03 -2.70 1.38
N THR A 34 13.61 -2.79 2.58
CA THR A 34 13.11 -2.13 3.80
C THR A 34 13.19 -0.60 3.68
N ALA A 35 14.24 -0.06 3.08
CA ALA A 35 14.35 1.38 2.83
C ALA A 35 13.28 1.87 1.83
N MET A 36 13.06 1.11 0.75
CA MET A 36 12.14 1.44 -0.35
C MET A 36 10.66 1.22 0.02
N ALA A 37 10.35 0.30 0.93
CA ALA A 37 8.98 -0.11 1.23
C ALA A 37 7.98 1.04 1.47
N PRO A 38 8.27 2.06 2.28
CA PRO A 38 7.34 3.17 2.47
C PRO A 38 7.09 3.99 1.20
N TYR A 39 8.00 3.98 0.23
CA TYR A 39 7.80 4.65 -1.06
C TYR A 39 6.84 3.88 -1.99
N LEU A 40 6.72 2.57 -1.81
CA LEU A 40 5.79 1.74 -2.60
C LEU A 40 4.42 1.60 -1.94
N TRP A 41 4.33 1.66 -0.61
CA TRP A 41 3.11 1.27 0.12
C TRP A 41 2.64 2.29 1.16
N THR A 42 3.23 3.50 1.21
CA THR A 42 2.84 4.52 2.20
C THR A 42 2.82 5.95 1.65
N LEU A 43 3.97 6.47 1.24
CA LEU A 43 4.18 7.90 0.98
C LEU A 43 3.34 8.42 -0.17
N GLN A 44 3.13 7.62 -1.20
CA GLN A 44 2.31 7.99 -2.34
C GLN A 44 0.85 8.26 -1.95
N PHE A 45 0.32 7.53 -0.96
CA PHE A 45 -1.02 7.77 -0.43
C PHE A 45 -1.06 9.04 0.42
N THR A 46 -0.16 9.14 1.40
CA THR A 46 -0.14 10.25 2.35
C THR A 46 0.26 11.59 1.73
N HIS A 47 0.99 11.56 0.62
CA HIS A 47 1.39 12.73 -0.14
C HIS A 47 0.32 13.20 -1.12
N LEU A 48 -0.29 12.28 -1.87
CA LEU A 48 -1.22 12.64 -2.94
C LEU A 48 -2.67 12.76 -2.47
N PHE A 49 -3.10 11.93 -1.52
CA PHE A 49 -4.48 11.86 -1.02
C PHE A 49 -4.53 11.85 0.53
N PRO A 50 -3.89 12.82 1.22
CA PRO A 50 -3.86 12.86 2.68
C PRO A 50 -5.26 12.91 3.33
N GLU A 51 -6.27 13.44 2.63
CA GLU A 51 -7.65 13.49 3.10
C GLU A 51 -8.34 12.13 3.22
N HIS A 52 -7.77 11.10 2.57
CA HIS A 52 -8.20 9.71 2.65
C HIS A 52 -7.30 8.86 3.57
N CYS A 53 -6.39 9.50 4.31
CA CYS A 53 -5.43 8.84 5.19
C CYS A 53 -5.72 9.13 6.66
N PHE A 54 -5.69 8.09 7.50
CA PHE A 54 -5.96 8.16 8.93
C PHE A 54 -4.92 7.39 9.72
N VAL A 55 -4.68 7.82 10.95
CA VAL A 55 -3.69 7.24 11.86
C VAL A 55 -4.31 6.87 13.20
N LEU A 56 -3.75 5.85 13.84
CA LEU A 56 -4.00 5.49 15.23
C LEU A 56 -2.94 6.17 16.08
N ASP A 57 -3.35 7.18 16.85
CA ASP A 57 -2.51 7.88 17.83
C ASP A 57 -2.60 7.12 19.15
N ASP A 58 -1.50 6.97 19.89
CA ASP A 58 -1.52 6.29 21.20
C ASP A 58 -2.11 7.13 22.35
N GLY A 59 -2.39 8.41 22.10
CA GLY A 59 -2.87 9.38 23.08
C GLY A 59 -1.80 10.35 23.57
N THR A 60 -0.55 10.20 23.12
CA THR A 60 0.59 11.07 23.44
C THR A 60 1.08 11.86 22.22
N GLY A 61 0.50 11.63 21.04
CA GLY A 61 0.89 12.24 19.78
C GLY A 61 1.72 11.35 18.88
N HIS A 62 2.10 10.14 19.34
CA HIS A 62 2.82 9.14 18.55
C HIS A 62 1.84 8.26 17.76
N VAL A 63 2.16 8.05 16.48
CA VAL A 63 1.36 7.19 15.60
C VAL A 63 1.84 5.75 15.72
N VAL A 64 0.90 4.84 15.95
CA VAL A 64 1.14 3.40 16.21
C VAL A 64 0.37 2.48 15.25
N GLY A 65 -0.32 3.07 14.28
CA GLY A 65 -0.93 2.38 13.15
C GLY A 65 -1.47 3.37 12.13
N TYR A 66 -1.74 2.93 10.91
CA TYR A 66 -2.36 3.74 9.86
C TYR A 66 -3.37 2.95 9.06
N VAL A 67 -4.29 3.67 8.41
CA VAL A 67 -5.07 3.21 7.27
C VAL A 67 -5.01 4.32 6.23
N ILE A 68 -4.43 4.01 5.09
CA ILE A 68 -4.09 4.98 4.04
C ILE A 68 -4.51 4.41 2.70
N GLY A 69 -4.85 5.27 1.75
CA GLY A 69 -5.37 4.79 0.49
C GLY A 69 -5.87 5.88 -0.42
N VAL A 70 -6.48 5.47 -1.52
CA VAL A 70 -7.11 6.34 -2.51
C VAL A 70 -8.53 5.88 -2.81
N PRO A 71 -9.46 6.79 -3.12
CA PRO A 71 -10.82 6.44 -3.54
C PRO A 71 -10.91 6.03 -5.01
N ASP A 72 -9.95 6.43 -5.86
CA ASP A 72 -9.93 6.11 -7.29
C ASP A 72 -8.49 5.93 -7.80
N ALA A 73 -8.17 4.70 -8.21
CA ALA A 73 -6.86 4.33 -8.73
C ALA A 73 -6.47 5.09 -10.02
N PHE A 74 -7.44 5.55 -10.83
CA PHE A 74 -7.15 6.32 -12.04
C PHE A 74 -6.84 7.77 -11.71
N ALA A 75 -7.59 8.39 -10.80
CA ALA A 75 -7.22 9.71 -10.26
C ALA A 75 -5.86 9.67 -9.55
N PHE A 76 -5.55 8.55 -8.88
CA PHE A 76 -4.25 8.32 -8.28
C PHE A 76 -3.13 8.26 -9.32
N ALA A 77 -3.34 7.56 -10.44
CA ALA A 77 -2.39 7.52 -11.54
C ALA A 77 -2.19 8.87 -12.23
N GLU A 78 -3.26 9.66 -12.41
CA GLU A 78 -3.18 11.01 -12.94
C GLU A 78 -2.34 11.94 -12.04
N ALA A 79 -2.43 11.77 -10.72
CA ALA A 79 -1.66 12.56 -9.75
C ALA A 79 -0.22 12.05 -9.55
N TYR A 80 0.10 10.83 -10.00
CA TYR A 80 1.37 10.16 -9.70
C TYR A 80 2.64 10.88 -10.20
N PRO A 81 2.65 11.61 -11.34
CA PRO A 81 3.81 12.40 -11.74
C PRO A 81 4.27 13.40 -10.67
N ARG A 82 3.35 13.95 -9.88
CA ARG A 82 3.68 14.84 -8.75
C ARG A 82 4.41 14.10 -7.63
N TYR A 83 4.03 12.87 -7.33
CA TYR A 83 4.73 12.04 -6.35
C TYR A 83 6.15 11.72 -6.80
N VAL A 84 6.33 11.38 -8.09
CA VAL A 84 7.66 11.15 -8.66
C VAL A 84 8.53 12.40 -8.53
N SER A 85 8.03 13.58 -8.93
CA SER A 85 8.83 14.81 -8.89
C SER A 85 9.11 15.33 -7.49
N GLU A 86 8.14 15.27 -6.58
CA GLU A 86 8.26 15.89 -5.25
C GLU A 86 8.87 14.95 -4.20
N VAL A 87 8.66 13.64 -4.34
CA VAL A 87 9.09 12.65 -3.34
C VAL A 87 10.24 11.79 -3.85
N LEU A 88 10.09 11.08 -4.97
CA LEU A 88 11.13 10.16 -5.46
C LEU A 88 12.37 10.90 -5.96
N GLN A 89 12.19 12.06 -6.60
CA GLN A 89 13.30 12.91 -7.08
C GLN A 89 13.85 13.88 -6.01
N SER A 90 13.32 13.84 -4.78
CA SER A 90 13.93 14.56 -3.65
C SER A 90 15.30 13.97 -3.29
N GLU A 91 16.13 14.72 -2.55
CA GLU A 91 17.43 14.20 -2.08
C GLU A 91 17.29 12.88 -1.31
N GLN A 92 16.30 12.80 -0.42
CA GLN A 92 16.04 11.57 0.34
C GLN A 92 15.47 10.47 -0.56
N GLY A 93 14.56 10.80 -1.48
CA GLY A 93 13.97 9.85 -2.43
C GLY A 93 15.02 9.18 -3.31
N LEU A 94 15.96 9.95 -3.86
CA LEU A 94 17.05 9.42 -4.69
C LEU A 94 18.01 8.53 -3.92
N ARG A 95 18.17 8.76 -2.60
CA ARG A 95 18.97 7.89 -1.72
C ARG A 95 18.26 6.57 -1.42
N ASP A 96 16.97 6.63 -1.08
CA ASP A 96 16.22 5.47 -0.62
C ASP A 96 15.68 4.62 -1.79
N VAL A 97 15.35 5.26 -2.92
CA VAL A 97 14.82 4.64 -4.15
C VAL A 97 15.62 5.18 -5.35
N PRO A 98 16.72 4.50 -5.73
CA PRO A 98 17.51 4.87 -6.89
C PRO A 98 16.66 4.92 -8.16
N VAL A 99 17.00 5.83 -9.08
CA VAL A 99 16.34 5.90 -10.39
C VAL A 99 16.56 4.57 -11.13
N PRO A 100 15.49 3.92 -11.63
CA PRO A 100 15.61 2.70 -12.40
C PRO A 100 16.49 2.89 -13.62
N LYS A 101 17.23 1.84 -14.00
CA LYS A 101 18.09 1.87 -15.20
C LYS A 101 17.29 2.04 -16.48
N GLN A 102 16.07 1.52 -16.48
CA GLN A 102 15.12 1.55 -17.59
C GLN A 102 13.68 1.38 -17.09
N LEU A 103 12.71 1.83 -17.89
CA LEU A 103 11.26 1.71 -17.63
C LEU A 103 10.49 1.11 -18.83
N ASP A 104 11.19 0.39 -19.72
CA ASP A 104 10.62 -0.25 -20.90
C ASP A 104 10.10 -1.67 -20.59
N VAL A 105 10.78 -2.39 -19.69
CA VAL A 105 10.46 -3.77 -19.29
C VAL A 105 10.52 -3.89 -17.78
N LEU A 106 9.48 -4.45 -17.15
CA LEU A 106 9.50 -4.73 -15.72
C LEU A 106 10.39 -5.95 -15.45
N GLU A 107 11.39 -5.77 -14.58
CA GLU A 107 12.27 -6.86 -14.13
C GLU A 107 11.51 -7.86 -13.25
N GLU A 108 12.00 -9.11 -13.19
CA GLU A 108 11.40 -10.12 -12.31
C GLU A 108 11.46 -9.68 -10.84
N TRP A 109 10.34 -9.83 -10.13
CA TRP A 109 10.24 -9.45 -8.72
C TRP A 109 11.19 -10.23 -7.81
N ASN A 110 11.47 -11.49 -8.15
CA ASN A 110 12.29 -12.40 -7.36
C ASN A 110 13.43 -12.97 -8.20
N ILE A 111 14.67 -12.74 -7.79
CA ILE A 111 15.89 -13.24 -8.45
C ILE A 111 16.62 -14.25 -7.56
N PRO A 112 17.49 -15.13 -8.11
CA PRO A 112 18.34 -16.00 -7.32
C PRO A 112 19.17 -15.20 -6.30
N ALA A 113 19.43 -15.79 -5.14
CA ALA A 113 20.24 -15.14 -4.10
C ALA A 113 21.66 -14.82 -4.64
N PRO A 114 22.15 -13.56 -4.53
CA PRO A 114 23.45 -13.15 -5.09
C PRO A 114 24.66 -13.88 -4.51
N ASP A 115 24.52 -14.39 -3.27
CA ASP A 115 25.56 -15.15 -2.58
C ASP A 115 25.59 -16.64 -2.97
N GLY A 116 24.70 -17.06 -3.88
CA GLY A 116 24.58 -18.44 -4.34
C GLY A 116 23.85 -19.38 -3.37
N SER A 117 23.25 -18.84 -2.30
CA SER A 117 22.40 -19.63 -1.41
C SER A 117 21.13 -20.12 -2.10
N GLU A 118 20.56 -21.23 -1.63
CA GLU A 118 19.28 -21.72 -2.13
C GLU A 118 18.16 -20.73 -1.76
N GLY A 119 17.41 -20.28 -2.76
CA GLY A 119 16.26 -19.41 -2.56
C GLY A 119 16.18 -18.28 -3.59
N LYS A 120 15.20 -17.41 -3.41
CA LYS A 120 15.05 -16.17 -4.15
C LYS A 120 15.02 -14.99 -3.20
N VAL A 121 15.56 -13.87 -3.65
CA VAL A 121 15.49 -12.58 -2.95
C VAL A 121 14.72 -11.59 -3.81
N VAL A 122 14.15 -10.58 -3.17
CA VAL A 122 13.48 -9.49 -3.89
C VAL A 122 14.48 -8.72 -4.76
N ASN A 123 14.08 -8.46 -6.00
CA ASN A 123 14.85 -7.65 -6.93
C ASN A 123 14.60 -6.16 -6.68
N VAL A 124 15.60 -5.48 -6.15
CA VAL A 124 15.52 -4.05 -5.83
C VAL A 124 15.34 -3.17 -7.06
N GLU A 125 15.79 -3.61 -8.25
CA GLU A 125 15.51 -2.91 -9.50
C GLU A 125 14.02 -2.96 -9.82
N ALA A 126 13.39 -4.15 -9.72
CA ALA A 126 11.95 -4.31 -9.91
C ALA A 126 11.14 -3.47 -8.89
N MET A 127 11.60 -3.38 -7.64
CA MET A 127 10.98 -2.49 -6.64
C MET A 127 11.09 -1.02 -7.03
N ALA A 128 12.25 -0.57 -7.51
CA ALA A 128 12.44 0.81 -7.97
C ALA A 128 11.52 1.10 -9.16
N GLN A 129 11.48 0.20 -10.15
CA GLN A 129 10.60 0.32 -11.31
C GLN A 129 9.14 0.46 -10.92
N ASN A 130 8.66 -0.33 -9.96
CA ASN A 130 7.30 -0.19 -9.43
C ASN A 130 7.09 1.16 -8.75
N ALA A 131 8.04 1.66 -7.95
CA ALA A 131 7.93 2.98 -7.33
C ALA A 131 7.84 4.11 -8.37
N TYR A 132 8.55 4.02 -9.50
CA TYR A 132 8.54 5.07 -10.53
C TYR A 132 7.40 4.91 -11.56
N ASN A 133 6.74 3.75 -11.63
CA ASN A 133 5.74 3.46 -12.65
C ASN A 133 4.44 2.95 -12.04
N ILE A 134 3.48 3.87 -11.86
CA ILE A 134 2.14 3.56 -11.30
C ILE A 134 1.38 2.50 -12.11
N LYS A 135 1.68 2.36 -13.39
CA LYS A 135 1.07 1.31 -14.21
C LYS A 135 1.42 -0.06 -13.64
N TRP A 136 2.69 -0.32 -13.33
CA TRP A 136 3.13 -1.59 -12.76
C TRP A 136 2.78 -1.72 -11.27
N LEU A 137 2.81 -0.62 -10.52
CA LEU A 137 2.50 -0.66 -9.10
C LEU A 137 1.03 -0.98 -8.81
N VAL A 138 0.11 -0.44 -9.62
CA VAL A 138 -1.33 -0.47 -9.32
C VAL A 138 -2.18 -0.93 -10.50
N LEU A 139 -2.01 -0.34 -11.68
CA LEU A 139 -3.04 -0.42 -12.74
C LEU A 139 -3.01 -1.71 -13.56
N ASP A 140 -1.84 -2.34 -13.68
CA ASP A 140 -1.54 -3.46 -14.56
C ASP A 140 -0.68 -4.48 -13.83
N GLY A 141 -0.55 -5.69 -14.38
CA GLY A 141 0.17 -6.77 -13.73
C GLY A 141 -0.13 -8.11 -14.39
N VAL A 142 -0.32 -9.14 -13.57
CA VAL A 142 -0.76 -10.44 -14.08
C VAL A 142 -2.18 -10.35 -14.65
N GLU A 143 -2.54 -11.34 -15.47
CA GLU A 143 -3.88 -11.48 -16.07
C GLU A 143 -4.99 -11.27 -15.02
N GLY A 144 -5.90 -10.33 -15.30
CA GLY A 144 -7.03 -9.96 -14.44
C GLY A 144 -6.79 -8.74 -13.55
N LYS A 145 -5.55 -8.24 -13.43
CA LYS A 145 -5.24 -7.07 -12.60
C LYS A 145 -5.94 -5.80 -13.09
N ALA A 146 -5.86 -5.51 -14.37
CA ALA A 146 -6.47 -4.32 -14.95
C ALA A 146 -8.01 -4.32 -14.80
N GLU A 147 -8.63 -5.49 -14.93
CA GLU A 147 -10.06 -5.73 -14.75
C GLU A 147 -10.48 -5.55 -13.28
N LEU A 148 -9.68 -6.07 -12.34
CA LEU A 148 -9.86 -5.86 -10.91
C LEU A 148 -9.86 -4.36 -10.59
N VAL A 149 -8.82 -3.63 -11.00
CA VAL A 149 -8.66 -2.20 -10.70
C VAL A 149 -9.76 -1.37 -11.36
N LYS A 150 -10.13 -1.69 -12.61
CA LYS A 150 -11.24 -1.04 -13.30
C LYS A 150 -12.57 -1.24 -12.58
N ALA A 151 -12.79 -2.43 -12.00
CA ALA A 151 -14.00 -2.77 -11.28
C ALA A 151 -14.03 -2.22 -9.83
N TYR A 152 -12.91 -2.21 -9.12
CA TYR A 152 -12.79 -1.75 -7.74
C TYR A 152 -11.63 -0.76 -7.65
N ARG A 153 -11.96 0.52 -7.70
CA ARG A 153 -10.96 1.58 -7.90
C ARG A 153 -10.39 2.12 -6.61
N ALA A 154 -11.17 2.07 -5.53
CA ALA A 154 -10.65 2.45 -4.22
C ALA A 154 -9.66 1.40 -3.72
N MET A 155 -8.59 1.80 -3.04
CA MET A 155 -7.64 0.86 -2.45
C MET A 155 -7.02 1.39 -1.18
N LEU A 156 -6.61 0.48 -0.29
CA LEU A 156 -6.02 0.83 1.00
C LEU A 156 -4.84 -0.06 1.39
N HIS A 157 -3.99 0.47 2.26
CA HIS A 157 -3.07 -0.25 3.12
C HIS A 157 -3.40 0.05 4.58
N ILE A 158 -3.27 -0.96 5.44
CA ILE A 158 -3.50 -0.83 6.88
C ILE A 158 -2.45 -1.65 7.64
N ASP A 159 -1.77 -0.99 8.56
CA ASP A 159 -0.75 -1.61 9.41
C ASP A 159 -0.83 -1.03 10.81
N ILE A 160 -0.66 -1.89 11.82
CA ILE A 160 -0.75 -1.53 13.24
C ILE A 160 0.39 -2.24 13.96
N LEU A 161 1.13 -1.52 14.81
CA LEU A 161 2.20 -2.12 15.61
C LEU A 161 1.65 -3.19 16.56
N GLU A 162 2.42 -4.26 16.76
CA GLU A 162 2.03 -5.44 17.53
C GLU A 162 1.35 -5.13 18.89
N PRO A 163 1.82 -4.18 19.72
CA PRO A 163 1.19 -3.89 21.02
C PRO A 163 -0.27 -3.39 20.91
N TYR A 164 -0.66 -2.85 19.77
CA TYR A 164 -1.99 -2.27 19.49
C TYR A 164 -2.90 -3.20 18.68
N GLN A 165 -2.40 -4.35 18.21
CA GLN A 165 -3.19 -5.35 17.50
C GLN A 165 -4.15 -6.10 18.43
N GLY A 166 -5.16 -6.78 17.86
CA GLY A 166 -6.12 -7.60 18.63
C GLY A 166 -7.11 -6.81 19.50
N ARG A 167 -7.09 -5.47 19.44
CA ARG A 167 -7.91 -4.57 20.27
C ARG A 167 -9.10 -3.93 19.54
N GLY A 168 -9.42 -4.40 18.34
CA GLY A 168 -10.51 -3.88 17.50
C GLY A 168 -10.17 -2.64 16.67
N TRP A 169 -8.97 -2.06 16.80
CA TRP A 169 -8.54 -0.88 16.05
C TRP A 169 -8.59 -1.09 14.54
N GLY A 170 -8.13 -2.24 14.02
CA GLY A 170 -8.17 -2.52 12.59
C GLY A 170 -9.57 -2.40 11.97
N LYS A 171 -10.60 -2.90 12.67
CA LYS A 171 -12.00 -2.77 12.24
C LYS A 171 -12.44 -1.31 12.20
N GLN A 172 -12.10 -0.53 13.23
CA GLN A 172 -12.48 0.87 13.30
C GLN A 172 -11.77 1.71 12.23
N MET A 173 -10.48 1.44 11.98
CA MET A 173 -9.68 2.11 10.96
C MET A 173 -10.22 1.84 9.55
N ILE A 174 -10.49 0.59 9.20
CA ILE A 174 -11.15 0.27 7.92
C ILE A 174 -12.52 0.96 7.82
N GLY A 175 -13.26 1.05 8.93
CA GLY A 175 -14.52 1.79 9.00
C GLY A 175 -14.38 3.25 8.58
N VAL A 176 -13.43 4.00 9.16
CA VAL A 176 -13.25 5.42 8.81
C VAL A 176 -12.79 5.62 7.37
N PHE A 177 -11.97 4.71 6.84
CA PHE A 177 -11.55 4.76 5.44
C PHE A 177 -12.74 4.54 4.49
N VAL A 178 -13.56 3.52 4.75
CA VAL A 178 -14.76 3.22 3.95
C VAL A 178 -15.73 4.40 3.92
N GLU A 179 -15.96 5.05 5.07
CA GLU A 179 -16.82 6.24 5.13
C GLU A 179 -16.22 7.42 4.34
N SER A 180 -14.89 7.59 4.39
CA SER A 180 -14.18 8.61 3.59
C SER A 180 -14.36 8.38 2.09
N VAL A 181 -14.26 7.13 1.62
CA VAL A 181 -14.49 6.74 0.22
C VAL A 181 -15.95 6.93 -0.19
N ARG A 182 -16.91 6.53 0.64
CA ARG A 182 -18.36 6.73 0.41
C ARG A 182 -18.69 8.20 0.22
N LYS A 183 -18.23 9.03 1.15
CA LYS A 183 -18.46 10.48 1.09
C LYS A 183 -17.92 11.06 -0.21
N ALA A 184 -16.72 10.66 -0.64
CA ALA A 184 -16.15 11.17 -1.88
C ALA A 184 -16.91 10.73 -3.14
N LYS A 185 -17.47 9.50 -3.13
CA LYS A 185 -18.38 9.00 -4.16
C LYS A 185 -19.68 9.81 -4.19
N GLU A 186 -20.31 10.03 -3.04
CA GLU A 186 -21.57 10.79 -2.90
C GLU A 186 -21.42 12.25 -3.34
N GLU A 187 -20.27 12.86 -3.03
CA GLU A 187 -19.91 14.22 -3.47
C GLU A 187 -19.55 14.29 -4.97
N GLY A 188 -19.45 13.15 -5.66
CA GLY A 188 -19.06 13.08 -7.07
C GLY A 188 -17.61 13.48 -7.34
N ARG A 189 -16.73 13.46 -6.32
CA ARG A 189 -15.32 13.82 -6.46
C ARG A 189 -14.50 12.75 -7.17
N TYR A 190 -14.86 11.49 -7.00
CA TYR A 190 -14.11 10.34 -7.52
C TYR A 190 -15.04 9.20 -7.96
N ASP A 191 -14.60 8.42 -8.95
CA ASP A 191 -15.26 7.18 -9.36
C ASP A 191 -14.61 6.01 -8.62
N VAL A 192 -15.34 5.43 -7.67
CA VAL A 192 -14.85 4.30 -6.84
C VAL A 192 -15.08 2.94 -7.52
N GLY A 193 -15.69 2.92 -8.70
CA GLY A 193 -16.20 1.70 -9.33
C GLY A 193 -17.24 1.01 -8.45
N LYS A 194 -17.08 -0.31 -8.27
CA LYS A 194 -17.90 -1.13 -7.35
C LYS A 194 -17.48 -0.98 -5.89
N GLY A 195 -16.25 -0.52 -5.61
CA GLY A 195 -15.77 -0.33 -4.25
C GLY A 195 -14.25 -0.47 -4.09
N ILE A 196 -13.82 -1.11 -3.00
CA ILE A 196 -12.43 -1.19 -2.56
C ILE A 196 -11.78 -2.49 -3.00
N GLN A 197 -10.52 -2.43 -3.42
CA GLN A 197 -9.60 -3.57 -3.53
C GLN A 197 -8.39 -3.42 -2.59
N LEU A 198 -7.83 -4.54 -2.16
CA LEU A 198 -6.54 -4.60 -1.46
C LEU A 198 -5.80 -5.89 -1.80
N GLY A 199 -4.49 -5.87 -1.61
CA GLY A 199 -3.64 -7.06 -1.70
C GLY A 199 -3.17 -7.50 -0.31
N VAL A 200 -3.23 -8.80 -0.05
CA VAL A 200 -2.59 -9.45 1.10
C VAL A 200 -1.40 -10.25 0.59
N ALA A 201 -0.22 -10.09 1.18
CA ALA A 201 0.94 -10.91 0.85
C ALA A 201 0.62 -12.40 1.07
N GLY A 202 1.05 -13.30 0.17
CA GLY A 202 0.80 -14.73 0.28
C GLY A 202 1.36 -15.38 1.55
N GLU A 203 2.36 -14.75 2.18
CA GLU A 203 2.91 -15.15 3.48
C GLU A 203 2.01 -14.78 4.68
N ASN A 204 0.99 -13.94 4.47
CA ASN A 204 0.09 -13.43 5.51
C ASN A 204 -1.38 -13.84 5.29
N THR A 205 -1.65 -15.02 4.73
CA THR A 205 -3.04 -15.49 4.47
C THR A 205 -3.91 -15.58 5.72
N LYS A 206 -3.33 -15.64 6.93
CA LYS A 206 -4.06 -15.62 8.20
C LYS A 206 -4.93 -14.39 8.38
N VAL A 207 -4.58 -13.25 7.77
CA VAL A 207 -5.36 -11.99 7.87
C VAL A 207 -6.61 -11.99 6.97
N VAL A 208 -6.75 -12.92 6.04
CA VAL A 208 -7.91 -12.99 5.13
C VAL A 208 -9.22 -13.07 5.91
N ALA A 209 -9.29 -13.92 6.95
CA ALA A 209 -10.47 -14.06 7.80
C ALA A 209 -10.83 -12.77 8.57
N PHE A 210 -9.85 -11.88 8.82
CA PHE A 210 -10.12 -10.56 9.39
C PHE A 210 -10.84 -9.67 8.37
N TYR A 211 -10.38 -9.64 7.12
CA TYR A 211 -11.02 -8.86 6.05
C TYR A 211 -12.40 -9.40 5.67
N GLU A 212 -12.60 -10.71 5.65
CA GLU A 212 -13.91 -11.34 5.39
C GLU A 212 -14.97 -10.89 6.40
N LYS A 213 -14.62 -10.84 7.70
CA LYS A 213 -15.50 -10.31 8.75
C LYS A 213 -15.88 -8.85 8.56
N LEU A 214 -15.13 -8.11 7.74
CA LEU A 214 -15.37 -6.71 7.40
C LEU A 214 -16.03 -6.54 6.02
N GLY A 215 -16.53 -7.62 5.43
CA GLY A 215 -17.28 -7.61 4.17
C GLY A 215 -16.42 -7.64 2.91
N PHE A 216 -15.12 -7.91 3.04
CA PHE A 216 -14.29 -8.24 1.87
C PHE A 216 -14.51 -9.70 1.47
N ARG A 217 -14.21 -10.00 0.20
CA ARG A 217 -14.15 -11.37 -0.33
C ARG A 217 -12.90 -11.52 -1.19
N VAL A 218 -12.39 -12.74 -1.29
CA VAL A 218 -11.29 -13.05 -2.21
C VAL A 218 -11.73 -12.78 -3.67
N TYR A 219 -10.83 -12.16 -4.44
CA TYR A 219 -10.94 -11.99 -5.88
C TYR A 219 -9.87 -12.85 -6.56
N PRO A 220 -10.23 -13.66 -7.58
CA PRO A 220 -9.30 -14.61 -8.21
C PRO A 220 -8.18 -13.90 -8.99
N GLY A 221 -7.00 -14.53 -9.08
CA GLY A 221 -5.88 -14.09 -9.92
C GLY A 221 -4.67 -13.59 -9.13
N GLY A 222 -4.87 -13.15 -7.88
CA GLY A 222 -3.79 -12.63 -7.04
C GLY A 222 -2.69 -13.64 -6.75
N GLU A 223 -3.03 -14.94 -6.77
CA GLU A 223 -2.07 -16.02 -6.54
C GLU A 223 -0.95 -16.05 -7.60
N LYS A 224 -1.21 -15.54 -8.82
CA LYS A 224 -0.21 -15.42 -9.88
C LYS A 224 0.87 -14.37 -9.56
N GLU A 225 0.57 -13.42 -8.66
CA GLU A 225 1.53 -12.44 -8.10
C GLU A 225 2.08 -12.87 -6.73
N GLY A 226 1.72 -14.07 -6.24
CA GLY A 226 2.07 -14.50 -4.89
C GLY A 226 1.26 -13.79 -3.79
N ASN A 227 0.11 -13.22 -4.13
CA ASN A 227 -0.75 -12.45 -3.22
C ASN A 227 -2.16 -13.05 -3.13
N VAL A 228 -2.98 -12.51 -2.24
CA VAL A 228 -4.43 -12.70 -2.23
C VAL A 228 -5.07 -11.34 -2.49
N TRP A 229 -5.76 -11.19 -3.61
CA TRP A 229 -6.55 -9.99 -3.86
C TRP A 229 -7.89 -10.10 -3.13
N MET A 230 -8.32 -9.02 -2.50
CA MET A 230 -9.60 -8.96 -1.81
C MET A 230 -10.37 -7.72 -2.24
N VAL A 231 -11.68 -7.84 -2.35
CA VAL A 231 -12.57 -6.75 -2.77
C VAL A 231 -13.77 -6.59 -1.86
N ARG A 232 -14.26 -5.36 -1.73
CA ARG A 232 -15.46 -4.99 -0.96
C ARG A 232 -16.28 -3.97 -1.72
N ASP A 233 -17.59 -4.21 -1.82
CA ASP A 233 -18.51 -3.27 -2.47
C ASP A 233 -18.82 -2.07 -1.58
N ILE A 234 -18.99 -0.89 -2.20
CA ILE A 234 -19.31 0.39 -1.53
C ILE A 234 -20.46 1.12 -2.21
#